data_AF-A0A7J4V2X6-F1
#
_entry.id   AF-A0A7J4V2X6-F1
#
_cell.length_a   1.000
_cell.length_b   1.000
_cell.length_c   1.000
_cell.angle_alpha   90.00
_cell.angle_beta   90.00
_cell.angle_gamma   90.00
#
_symmetry.space_group_name_H-M   'P 1'
#
loop_
_entity.id
_entity.type
_entity.pdbx_description
1 polymer ?
#
loop_
_entity_poly.entity_id
_entity_poly.type
_entity_poly.pdbx_seq_one_letter_code
_entity_poly.pdbx_strand_id
1 'polypeptide(L)'
;MEEAEVDAEVDPNIERIEEWRRKGFKVDTLEEARRKGPQATSTEFAAFEHDAQKLKQFEAILNNFPVMGLEQEIAEIRTKLDDRTRIAEIESDIEFLQEKIRRKIQKRKDEEDSIKQELEKKRRDEKAADVYDLILKYQTTPDTEAGEAPKEAQKCPKCGGDLDESGVCPKCPAGPEEGLDFSKPLMSELRFDGFVMGPGSKFAAATAVAVAENPGKTYNPLLIFGGSGLGKTHLLSAIGCHMLKKDPELSVLYVPSDRLVDAVEKCGTGDGLRRLRDALNQADLLLLDDMQFLAANDRAQGEMVYVIDRMTESGRQAVFASDRLPTQIPGFNDRLNARIQKGLTVDLQPPDMETRIKILKLKAQEKKLKLSDEILEYIAERVTLNVRELESTLNKIIAFSSIMKMDVDLNLVSDILKPMAPVQETRKEIMKEVKVTPGHCYLIEEEKPMYSNVLLGRMMAEGYRGLVITRMNPSRIKDEFKEVPQILWLTDKQSSMENTVPPSLEMIIHKIQEFMSGEGNGMVVLDGIQYLASNTNFDAVLRFLRSLVDEISESECVFAVSLSPQTMKEQETSILEREMEVLNLT
;
A
#
# COMPACT_ATOMS: atom_id res chain seq x y z
N MET A 1 62.16 -47.04 88.43
CA MET A 1 61.28 -45.86 88.42
C MET A 1 61.99 -44.82 87.58
N GLU A 2 61.61 -44.76 86.31
CA GLU A 2 61.78 -43.59 85.46
C GLU A 2 60.61 -43.69 84.47
N GLU A 3 59.71 -42.73 84.59
CA GLU A 3 58.43 -42.67 83.87
C GLU A 3 58.73 -42.36 82.40
N ALA A 4 58.18 -43.18 81.51
CA ALA A 4 58.17 -42.91 80.09
C ALA A 4 57.12 -41.81 79.82
N GLU A 5 57.57 -40.65 79.38
CA GLU A 5 56.74 -39.63 78.74
C GLU A 5 56.06 -40.28 77.52
N VAL A 6 54.74 -40.41 77.58
CA VAL A 6 53.91 -40.77 76.43
C VAL A 6 53.65 -39.47 75.68
N ASP A 7 54.44 -39.22 74.64
CA ASP A 7 54.14 -38.22 73.63
C ASP A 7 52.73 -38.50 73.08
N ALA A 8 51.79 -37.61 73.40
CA ALA A 8 50.45 -37.66 72.83
C ALA A 8 50.55 -37.34 71.33
N GLU A 9 50.42 -38.37 70.48
CA GLU A 9 50.24 -38.19 69.04
C GLU A 9 49.11 -37.16 68.81
N VAL A 10 49.48 -35.99 68.30
CA VAL A 10 48.55 -34.93 67.92
C VAL A 10 47.68 -35.50 66.81
N ASP A 11 46.39 -35.75 67.12
CA ASP A 11 45.40 -36.23 66.15
C ASP A 11 45.40 -35.26 64.95
N PRO A 12 45.82 -35.71 63.74
CA PRO A 12 46.01 -34.84 62.58
C PRO A 12 44.70 -34.18 62.11
N ASN A 13 43.55 -34.67 62.58
CA ASN A 13 42.27 -34.03 62.32
C ASN A 13 42.04 -32.79 63.18
N ILE A 14 42.68 -32.65 64.35
CA ILE A 14 42.60 -31.46 65.21
C ILE A 14 43.20 -30.26 64.49
N GLU A 15 44.42 -30.41 63.97
CA GLU A 15 45.11 -29.32 63.28
C GLU A 15 44.34 -28.85 62.05
N ARG A 16 43.73 -29.78 61.29
CA ARG A 16 42.88 -29.45 60.15
C ARG A 16 41.61 -28.71 60.55
N ILE A 17 40.93 -29.09 61.65
CA ILE A 17 39.75 -28.37 62.16
C ILE A 17 40.13 -26.96 62.60
N GLU A 18 41.25 -26.80 63.30
CA GLU A 18 41.74 -25.48 63.73
C GLU A 18 42.17 -24.59 62.56
N GLU A 19 42.67 -25.17 61.47
CA GLU A 19 42.98 -24.45 60.23
C GLU A 19 41.71 -23.83 59.62
N TRP A 20 40.61 -24.59 59.57
CA TRP A 20 39.32 -24.08 59.07
C TRP A 20 38.70 -23.03 59.98
N ARG A 21 38.85 -23.18 61.30
CA ARG A 21 38.46 -22.15 62.27
C ARG A 21 39.26 -20.86 62.07
N ARG A 22 40.57 -20.95 61.81
CA ARG A 22 41.42 -19.79 61.47
C ARG A 22 41.03 -19.12 60.15
N LYS A 23 40.50 -19.90 59.20
CA LYS A 23 39.94 -19.38 57.93
C LYS A 23 38.54 -18.75 58.10
N GLY A 24 38.00 -18.71 59.32
CA GLY A 24 36.76 -18.01 59.66
C GLY A 24 35.48 -18.83 59.47
N PHE A 25 35.57 -20.14 59.23
CA PHE A 25 34.39 -21.00 59.08
C PHE A 25 33.92 -21.57 60.42
N LYS A 26 32.60 -21.76 60.57
CA LYS A 26 32.04 -22.54 61.69
C LYS A 26 32.35 -24.03 61.49
N VAL A 27 32.92 -24.67 62.52
CA VAL A 27 33.45 -26.05 62.44
C VAL A 27 32.66 -27.07 63.26
N ASP A 28 31.48 -26.70 63.77
CA ASP A 28 30.67 -27.53 64.68
C ASP A 28 30.36 -28.93 64.09
N THR A 29 30.10 -29.01 62.78
CA THR A 29 29.82 -30.30 62.11
C THR A 29 31.05 -31.20 62.02
N LEU A 30 32.25 -30.63 61.87
CA LEU A 30 33.52 -31.37 61.85
C LEU A 30 33.87 -31.89 63.24
N GLU A 31 33.59 -31.11 64.30
CA GLU A 31 33.79 -31.54 65.68
C GLU A 31 32.85 -32.69 66.08
N GLU A 32 31.59 -32.65 65.62
CA GLU A 32 30.63 -33.73 65.81
C GLU A 32 31.00 -35.00 65.03
N ALA A 33 31.45 -34.87 63.78
CA ALA A 33 31.90 -36.00 62.96
C ALA A 33 33.15 -36.67 63.56
N ARG A 34 34.07 -35.87 64.12
CA ARG A 34 35.24 -36.36 64.84
C ARG A 34 34.87 -37.24 66.03
N ARG A 35 33.81 -36.92 66.77
CA ARG A 35 33.30 -37.74 67.90
C ARG A 35 32.70 -39.08 67.44
N LYS A 36 32.28 -39.21 66.17
CA LYS A 36 31.64 -40.40 65.60
C LYS A 36 32.65 -41.40 65.00
N GLY A 37 33.92 -41.04 64.88
CA GLY A 37 35.02 -41.92 64.46
C GLY A 37 35.62 -41.60 63.09
N PRO A 38 36.76 -42.22 62.71
CA PRO A 38 37.64 -41.76 61.63
C PRO A 38 36.98 -41.72 60.24
N GLN A 39 36.10 -42.69 59.96
CA GLN A 39 35.41 -42.80 58.68
C GLN A 39 34.38 -41.67 58.48
N ALA A 40 33.65 -41.31 59.55
CA ALA A 40 32.70 -40.20 59.53
C ALA A 40 33.42 -38.85 59.38
N THR A 41 34.57 -38.67 60.03
CA THR A 41 35.40 -37.48 59.91
C THR A 41 35.91 -37.26 58.49
N SER A 42 36.41 -38.32 57.82
CA SER A 42 36.94 -38.23 56.45
C SER A 42 35.88 -37.82 55.43
N THR A 43 34.68 -38.42 55.52
CA THR A 43 33.55 -38.05 54.66
C THR A 43 33.07 -36.62 54.92
N GLU A 44 33.02 -36.19 56.18
CA GLU A 44 32.62 -34.84 56.56
C GLU A 44 33.63 -33.79 56.07
N PHE A 45 34.94 -34.06 56.13
CA PHE A 45 35.97 -33.15 55.60
C PHE A 45 35.82 -32.92 54.09
N ALA A 46 35.53 -33.97 53.31
CA ALA A 46 35.31 -33.84 51.87
C ALA A 46 34.08 -32.98 51.56
N ALA A 47 32.97 -33.17 52.31
CA ALA A 47 31.78 -32.34 52.18
C ALA A 47 32.06 -30.88 52.61
N PHE A 48 32.83 -30.67 53.68
CA PHE A 48 33.21 -29.35 54.18
C PHE A 48 34.08 -28.59 53.18
N GLU A 49 35.06 -29.26 52.55
CA GLU A 49 35.92 -28.66 51.53
C GLU A 49 35.11 -28.22 50.30
N HIS A 50 34.16 -29.05 49.86
CA HIS A 50 33.27 -28.72 48.75
C HIS A 50 32.38 -27.50 49.07
N ASP A 51 31.78 -27.48 50.26
CA ASP A 51 30.92 -26.37 50.70
C ASP A 51 31.71 -25.06 50.87
N ALA A 52 32.94 -25.14 51.38
CA ALA A 52 33.83 -23.99 51.49
C ALA A 52 34.24 -23.42 50.12
N GLN A 53 34.43 -24.29 49.11
CA GLN A 53 34.66 -23.83 47.73
C GLN A 53 33.41 -23.11 47.17
N LYS A 54 32.22 -23.63 47.45
CA LYS A 54 30.95 -23.04 47.00
C LYS A 54 30.70 -21.66 47.62
N LEU A 55 30.98 -21.49 48.92
CA LEU A 55 30.89 -20.19 49.61
C LEU A 55 31.86 -19.15 49.03
N LYS A 56 33.09 -19.55 48.68
CA LYS A 56 34.05 -18.67 47.98
C LYS A 56 33.56 -18.25 46.60
N GLN A 57 32.84 -19.12 45.89
CA GLN A 57 32.22 -18.76 44.60
C GLN A 57 31.13 -17.71 44.80
N PHE A 58 30.27 -17.84 45.83
CA PHE A 58 29.27 -16.83 46.14
C PHE A 58 29.89 -15.48 46.48
N GLU A 59 30.98 -15.46 47.24
CA GLU A 59 31.72 -14.23 47.53
C GLU A 59 32.25 -13.56 46.25
N ALA A 60 32.80 -14.33 45.32
CA ALA A 60 33.27 -13.82 44.03
C ALA A 60 32.12 -13.25 43.17
N ILE A 61 30.95 -13.90 43.19
CA ILE A 61 29.75 -13.41 42.49
C ILE A 61 29.31 -12.08 43.13
N LEU A 62 29.19 -12.01 44.46
CA LEU A 62 28.82 -10.81 45.23
C LEU A 62 29.75 -9.62 44.97
N ASN A 63 31.04 -9.87 44.77
CA ASN A 63 32.02 -8.81 44.46
C ASN A 63 31.88 -8.24 43.05
N ASN A 64 31.30 -8.98 42.11
CA ASN A 64 31.10 -8.55 40.72
C ASN A 64 29.69 -8.01 40.44
N PHE A 65 28.81 -7.93 41.44
CA PHE A 65 27.46 -7.40 41.24
C PHE A 65 27.45 -5.87 41.05
N PRO A 66 26.68 -5.35 40.07
CA PRO A 66 26.50 -3.91 39.92
C PRO A 66 25.70 -3.33 41.10
N VAL A 67 26.33 -2.42 41.83
CA VAL A 67 25.76 -1.79 43.03
C VAL A 67 24.74 -0.73 42.62
N MET A 68 23.47 -1.13 42.48
CA MET A 68 22.35 -0.26 42.09
C MET A 68 21.41 0.06 43.26
N GLY A 69 21.97 0.54 44.38
CA GLY A 69 21.21 0.81 45.62
C GLY A 69 20.69 -0.46 46.29
N LEU A 70 21.42 -1.58 46.15
CA LEU A 70 21.15 -2.88 46.79
C LEU A 70 22.27 -3.23 47.80
N GLU A 71 22.95 -2.20 48.32
CA GLU A 71 24.14 -2.34 49.19
C GLU A 71 23.83 -3.09 50.48
N GLN A 72 22.67 -2.80 51.06
CA GLN A 72 22.21 -3.43 52.30
C GLN A 72 21.92 -4.92 52.10
N GLU A 73 21.29 -5.30 50.98
CA GLU A 73 20.96 -6.69 50.65
C GLU A 73 22.23 -7.52 50.38
N ILE A 74 23.22 -6.94 49.70
CA ILE A 74 24.54 -7.57 49.49
C ILE A 74 25.28 -7.73 50.84
N ALA A 75 25.20 -6.74 51.72
CA ALA A 75 25.82 -6.81 53.04
C ALA A 75 25.18 -7.91 53.92
N GLU A 76 23.85 -8.05 53.88
CA GLU A 76 23.12 -9.09 54.61
C GLU A 76 23.54 -10.50 54.18
N ILE A 77 23.69 -10.77 52.88
CA ILE A 77 24.17 -12.08 52.39
C ILE A 77 25.60 -12.34 52.84
N ARG A 78 26.46 -11.31 52.86
CA ARG A 78 27.86 -11.45 53.32
C ARG A 78 27.96 -11.89 54.77
N THR A 79 27.03 -11.51 55.64
CA THR A 79 27.03 -11.97 57.05
C THR A 79 26.74 -13.46 57.21
N LYS A 80 26.31 -14.16 56.15
CA LYS A 80 25.97 -15.58 56.17
C LYS A 80 27.07 -16.48 55.57
N LEU A 81 28.08 -15.90 54.92
CA LEU A 81 29.11 -16.61 54.14
C LEU A 81 30.05 -17.49 54.97
N ASP A 82 30.08 -17.31 56.29
CA ASP A 82 30.89 -18.08 57.24
C ASP A 82 30.21 -19.39 57.71
N ASP A 83 28.94 -19.57 57.36
CA ASP A 83 28.09 -20.68 57.81
C ASP A 83 27.60 -21.56 56.66
N ARG A 84 28.18 -22.76 56.54
CA ARG A 84 27.83 -23.74 55.48
C ARG A 84 26.40 -24.27 55.58
N THR A 85 25.78 -24.26 56.75
CA THR A 85 24.39 -24.74 56.91
C THR A 85 23.39 -23.85 56.19
N ARG A 86 23.81 -22.63 55.81
CA ARG A 86 22.98 -21.61 55.17
C ARG A 86 23.19 -21.50 53.66
N ILE A 87 23.94 -22.42 53.04
CA ILE A 87 24.22 -22.40 51.59
C ILE A 87 22.93 -22.30 50.76
N ALA A 88 21.89 -23.05 51.09
CA ALA A 88 20.62 -23.02 50.36
C ALA A 88 19.90 -21.65 50.49
N GLU A 89 20.00 -21.00 51.67
CA GLU A 89 19.45 -19.65 51.87
C GLU A 89 20.23 -18.62 51.03
N ILE A 90 21.56 -18.72 51.02
CA ILE A 90 22.46 -17.82 50.26
C ILE A 90 22.20 -17.95 48.75
N GLU A 91 21.99 -19.17 48.24
CA GLU A 91 21.63 -19.40 46.84
C GLU A 91 20.35 -18.68 46.46
N SER A 92 19.29 -18.84 47.26
CA SER A 92 18.00 -18.19 47.01
C SER A 92 18.10 -16.66 47.08
N ASP A 93 18.86 -16.12 48.05
CA ASP A 93 19.06 -14.68 48.19
C ASP A 93 19.82 -14.09 46.98
N ILE A 94 20.83 -14.79 46.45
CA ILE A 94 21.59 -14.38 45.26
C ILE A 94 20.69 -14.39 44.02
N GLU A 95 19.88 -15.44 43.80
CA GLU A 95 18.94 -15.49 42.68
C GLU A 95 17.93 -14.33 42.72
N PHE A 96 17.40 -14.04 43.92
CA PHE A 96 16.47 -12.92 44.11
C PHE A 96 17.12 -11.56 43.81
N LEU A 97 18.38 -11.37 44.20
CA LEU A 97 19.18 -10.19 43.86
C LEU A 97 19.38 -10.06 42.34
N GLN A 98 19.73 -11.14 41.64
CA GLN A 98 19.89 -11.14 40.18
C GLN A 98 18.61 -10.69 39.47
N GLU A 99 17.46 -11.18 39.91
CA GLU A 99 16.17 -10.83 39.32
C GLU A 99 15.77 -9.37 39.60
N LYS A 100 16.02 -8.85 40.82
CA LYS A 100 15.82 -7.43 41.14
C LYS A 100 16.66 -6.51 40.25
N ILE A 101 17.91 -6.88 40.01
CA ILE A 101 18.83 -6.13 39.15
C ILE A 101 18.36 -6.14 37.70
N ARG A 102 17.98 -7.31 37.19
CA ARG A 102 17.45 -7.46 35.83
C ARG A 102 16.23 -6.56 35.61
N ARG A 103 15.30 -6.53 36.57
CA ARG A 103 14.11 -5.65 36.50
C ARG A 103 14.47 -4.16 36.51
N LYS A 104 15.43 -3.73 37.35
CA LYS A 104 15.89 -2.33 37.38
C LYS A 104 16.55 -1.91 36.07
N ILE A 105 17.37 -2.79 35.46
CA ILE A 105 18.00 -2.52 34.17
C ILE A 105 16.95 -2.39 33.07
N GLN A 106 15.99 -3.32 33.01
CA GLN A 106 14.93 -3.29 32.02
C GLN A 106 14.09 -2.01 32.16
N LYS A 107 13.69 -1.65 33.39
CA LYS A 107 12.90 -0.44 33.63
C LYS A 107 13.63 0.84 33.18
N ARG A 108 14.93 0.96 33.47
CA ARG A 108 15.73 2.11 33.00
C ARG A 108 15.82 2.16 31.48
N LYS A 109 15.97 1.00 30.83
CA LYS A 109 16.03 0.91 29.37
C LYS A 109 14.71 1.33 28.73
N ASP A 110 13.58 0.88 29.30
CA ASP A 110 12.24 1.27 28.82
C ASP A 110 11.98 2.78 29.04
N GLU A 111 12.43 3.34 30.17
CA GLU A 111 12.38 4.78 30.44
C GLU A 111 13.26 5.58 29.46
N GLU A 112 14.49 5.13 29.19
CA GLU A 112 15.39 5.75 28.21
C GLU A 112 14.82 5.71 26.79
N ASP A 113 14.24 4.58 26.38
CA ASP A 113 13.63 4.43 25.07
C ASP A 113 12.37 5.30 24.94
N SER A 114 11.57 5.43 26.00
CA SER A 114 10.43 6.36 26.06
C SER A 114 10.87 7.82 25.94
N ILE A 115 11.92 8.22 26.67
CA ILE A 115 12.49 9.58 26.60
C ILE A 115 13.06 9.87 25.20
N LYS A 116 13.75 8.91 24.58
CA LYS A 116 14.24 9.04 23.20
C LYS A 116 13.09 9.23 22.22
N GLN A 117 12.02 8.44 22.34
CA GLN A 117 10.84 8.59 21.49
C GLN A 117 10.16 9.96 21.67
N GLU A 118 10.06 10.46 22.91
CA GLU A 118 9.51 11.81 23.17
C GLU A 118 10.41 12.92 22.62
N LEU A 119 11.73 12.81 22.74
CA LEU A 119 12.69 13.77 22.17
C LEU A 119 12.67 13.76 20.64
N GLU A 120 12.59 12.59 20.01
CA GLU A 120 12.44 12.47 18.56
C GLU A 120 11.11 13.06 18.08
N LYS A 121 10.02 12.84 18.83
CA LYS A 121 8.71 13.43 18.57
C LYS A 121 8.77 14.95 18.67
N LYS A 122 9.31 15.51 19.76
CA LYS A 122 9.50 16.97 19.91
C LYS A 122 10.35 17.57 18.80
N ARG A 123 11.43 16.90 18.40
CA ARG A 123 12.30 17.36 17.31
C ARG A 123 11.63 17.28 15.94
N ARG A 124 10.71 16.32 15.72
CA ARG A 124 9.85 16.28 14.52
C ARG A 124 8.83 17.42 14.54
N ASP A 125 8.24 17.68 15.70
CA ASP A 125 7.23 18.73 15.88
C ASP A 125 7.84 20.15 15.72
N GLU A 126 9.05 20.40 16.26
CA GLU A 126 9.78 21.66 16.07
C GLU A 126 10.18 21.88 14.60
N LYS A 127 10.71 20.86 13.92
CA LYS A 127 11.01 20.96 12.47
C LYS A 127 9.76 21.16 11.63
N ALA A 128 8.66 20.52 12.01
CA ALA A 128 7.37 20.71 11.35
C ALA A 128 6.83 22.13 11.59
N ALA A 129 7.09 22.74 12.75
CA ALA A 129 6.71 24.11 13.09
C ALA A 129 7.52 25.16 12.30
N ASP A 130 8.84 25.00 12.17
CA ASP A 130 9.70 25.89 11.36
C ASP A 130 9.26 25.90 9.89
N VAL A 131 8.90 24.72 9.37
CA VAL A 131 8.38 24.58 8.01
C VAL A 131 6.97 25.16 7.92
N TYR A 132 6.14 25.01 8.95
CA TYR A 132 4.79 25.59 8.99
C TYR A 132 4.81 27.13 9.01
N ASP A 133 5.72 27.75 9.75
CA ASP A 133 5.93 29.20 9.80
C ASP A 133 6.47 29.76 8.48
N LEU A 134 7.35 29.00 7.80
CA LEU A 134 7.81 29.34 6.46
C LEU A 134 6.64 29.34 5.47
N ILE A 135 5.71 28.38 5.59
CA ILE A 135 4.57 28.22 4.68
C ILE A 135 3.45 29.26 4.94
N LEU A 136 3.18 29.62 6.20
CA LEU A 136 2.19 30.65 6.54
C LEU A 136 2.55 32.04 6.00
N LYS A 137 3.85 32.33 5.87
CA LYS A 137 4.33 33.56 5.21
C LYS A 137 3.96 33.63 3.73
N TYR A 138 3.87 32.50 3.03
CA TYR A 138 3.55 32.47 1.60
C TYR A 138 2.04 32.44 1.31
N GLN A 139 1.22 31.91 2.23
CA GLN A 139 -0.24 31.97 2.09
C GLN A 139 -0.81 33.38 2.34
N THR A 140 -0.02 34.29 2.91
CA THR A 140 -0.46 35.64 3.30
C THR A 140 0.12 36.77 2.45
N THR A 141 0.98 36.47 1.48
CA THR A 141 1.47 37.46 0.50
C THR A 141 0.59 37.46 -0.75
N PRO A 142 -0.23 38.50 -0.98
CA PRO A 142 -0.88 38.68 -2.28
C PRO A 142 0.19 39.11 -3.30
N ASP A 143 0.45 38.28 -4.31
CA ASP A 143 1.27 38.67 -5.46
C ASP A 143 0.47 39.68 -6.30
N THR A 144 0.76 40.97 -6.09
CA THR A 144 0.49 42.03 -7.07
C THR A 144 1.47 41.90 -8.24
N GLU A 145 0.93 42.03 -9.46
CA GLU A 145 1.61 42.32 -10.73
C GLU A 145 2.33 41.15 -11.43
N ALA A 146 1.54 40.37 -12.18
CA ALA A 146 2.04 39.69 -13.38
C ALA A 146 2.13 40.73 -14.52
N GLY A 147 3.33 41.27 -14.74
CA GLY A 147 3.62 42.10 -15.90
C GLY A 147 3.71 41.26 -17.18
N GLU A 148 3.00 41.68 -18.23
CA GLU A 148 3.11 41.14 -19.57
C GLU A 148 4.54 41.35 -20.11
N ALA A 149 5.22 40.28 -20.49
CA ALA A 149 6.52 40.34 -21.15
C ALA A 149 6.37 40.70 -22.64
N PRO A 150 7.26 41.52 -23.23
CA PRO A 150 7.16 41.94 -24.63
C PRO A 150 7.60 40.82 -25.58
N LYS A 151 6.85 40.62 -26.68
CA LYS A 151 7.25 39.77 -27.81
C LYS A 151 8.31 40.48 -28.64
N GLU A 152 9.59 40.25 -28.36
CA GLU A 152 10.67 40.56 -29.30
C GLU A 152 10.92 39.40 -30.27
N ALA A 153 11.16 39.74 -31.54
CA ALA A 153 11.42 38.79 -32.61
C ALA A 153 12.71 37.99 -32.35
N GLN A 154 12.56 36.70 -32.06
CA GLN A 154 13.69 35.81 -31.77
C GLN A 154 14.50 35.51 -33.04
N LYS A 155 15.82 35.76 -32.95
CA LYS A 155 16.81 35.26 -33.90
C LYS A 155 17.33 33.89 -33.45
N CYS A 156 17.72 33.05 -34.38
CA CYS A 156 18.23 31.71 -34.08
C CYS A 156 19.46 31.78 -33.14
N PRO A 157 19.43 31.14 -31.96
CA PRO A 157 20.55 31.20 -31.00
C PRO A 157 21.83 30.50 -31.48
N LYS A 158 21.74 29.68 -32.54
CA LYS A 158 22.87 28.89 -33.06
C LYS A 158 23.63 29.57 -34.21
N CYS A 159 22.94 30.35 -35.05
CA CYS A 159 23.56 30.99 -36.22
C CYS A 159 23.18 32.46 -36.42
N GLY A 160 22.35 33.04 -35.54
CA GLY A 160 21.92 34.44 -35.60
C GLY A 160 21.01 34.80 -36.78
N GLY A 161 20.52 33.81 -37.52
CA GLY A 161 19.62 34.01 -38.67
C GLY A 161 18.15 34.13 -38.27
N ASP A 162 17.34 34.68 -39.17
CA ASP A 162 15.91 34.84 -38.96
C ASP A 162 15.19 33.47 -38.97
N LEU A 163 14.26 33.27 -38.04
CA LEU A 163 13.42 32.08 -37.94
C LEU A 163 12.24 32.19 -38.91
N ASP A 164 11.78 31.07 -39.47
CA ASP A 164 10.55 31.05 -40.25
C ASP A 164 9.28 31.21 -39.37
N GLU A 165 8.10 31.26 -39.99
CA GLU A 165 6.82 31.43 -39.27
C GLU A 165 6.51 30.31 -38.25
N SER A 166 7.20 29.16 -38.36
CA SER A 166 7.16 28.04 -37.42
C SER A 166 8.26 28.08 -36.35
N GLY A 167 9.08 29.13 -36.29
CA GLY A 167 10.16 29.27 -35.33
C GLY A 167 11.39 28.40 -35.65
N VAL A 168 11.51 27.89 -36.88
CA VAL A 168 12.58 26.98 -37.31
C VAL A 168 13.59 27.71 -38.18
N CYS A 169 14.89 27.41 -38.01
CA CYS A 169 15.95 28.02 -38.80
C CYS A 169 16.27 27.19 -40.06
N PRO A 170 16.02 27.70 -41.27
CA PRO A 170 16.21 26.94 -42.51
C PRO A 170 17.68 26.66 -42.89
N LYS A 171 18.65 27.27 -42.19
CA LYS A 171 20.09 27.15 -42.49
C LYS A 171 20.84 26.14 -41.61
N CYS A 172 20.24 25.63 -40.54
CA CYS A 172 20.88 24.69 -39.63
C CYS A 172 20.32 23.28 -39.87
N PRO A 173 21.14 22.24 -40.15
CA PRO A 173 20.68 20.86 -40.34
C PRO A 173 20.38 20.17 -38.99
N ALA A 174 19.53 20.79 -38.19
CA ALA A 174 18.88 20.23 -37.01
C ALA A 174 17.56 20.99 -36.83
N GLY A 175 16.58 20.68 -37.69
CA GLY A 175 15.17 20.93 -37.39
C GLY A 175 14.74 20.09 -36.18
N PRO A 176 13.55 20.34 -35.61
CA PRO A 176 13.10 19.74 -34.35
C PRO A 176 13.22 18.22 -34.45
N GLU A 177 13.80 17.60 -33.43
CA GLU A 177 14.10 16.17 -33.38
C GLU A 177 12.83 15.34 -33.63
N GLU A 178 12.69 14.80 -34.84
CA GLU A 178 11.69 13.76 -35.12
C GLU A 178 12.08 12.51 -34.34
N GLY A 179 11.47 12.36 -33.16
CA GLY A 179 11.58 11.19 -32.32
C GLY A 179 11.99 11.58 -30.92
N LEU A 180 10.98 11.83 -30.07
CA LEU A 180 10.90 11.61 -28.61
C LEU A 180 9.89 12.59 -27.94
N ASP A 181 8.62 12.62 -28.40
CA ASP A 181 7.52 13.31 -27.69
C ASP A 181 7.06 12.48 -26.48
N PHE A 182 7.88 12.45 -25.42
CA PHE A 182 7.55 11.74 -24.17
C PHE A 182 7.23 12.70 -23.01
N SER A 183 7.64 13.95 -23.10
CA SER A 183 7.32 14.98 -22.11
C SER A 183 5.99 15.67 -22.40
N LYS A 184 5.42 16.32 -21.39
CA LYS A 184 4.28 17.24 -21.53
C LYS A 184 4.66 18.61 -20.95
N PRO A 185 4.04 19.71 -21.41
CA PRO A 185 4.20 21.00 -20.76
C PRO A 185 3.72 20.94 -19.32
N LEU A 186 4.39 21.69 -18.44
CA LEU A 186 4.01 21.80 -17.05
C LEU A 186 2.68 22.55 -16.91
N MET A 187 1.81 22.09 -16.01
CA MET A 187 0.50 22.72 -15.76
C MET A 187 0.68 23.98 -14.91
N SER A 188 0.52 25.15 -15.52
CA SER A 188 0.84 26.44 -14.90
C SER A 188 -0.11 26.85 -13.77
N GLU A 189 -1.30 26.26 -13.72
CA GLU A 189 -2.33 26.53 -12.71
C GLU A 189 -2.11 25.71 -11.41
N LEU A 190 -1.31 24.63 -11.48
CA LEU A 190 -1.07 23.73 -10.36
C LEU A 190 0.14 24.21 -9.54
N ARG A 191 -0.09 25.22 -8.70
CA ARG A 191 0.92 25.89 -7.88
C ARG A 191 0.68 25.69 -6.38
N PHE A 192 1.68 25.98 -5.54
CA PHE A 192 1.58 25.75 -4.08
C PHE A 192 0.47 26.55 -3.38
N ASP A 193 0.18 27.76 -3.86
CA ASP A 193 -0.93 28.63 -3.41
C ASP A 193 -2.31 27.99 -3.61
N GLY A 194 -2.49 27.24 -4.71
CA GLY A 194 -3.72 26.50 -4.99
C GLY A 194 -3.87 25.19 -4.21
N PHE A 195 -2.86 24.77 -3.42
CA PHE A 195 -2.89 23.51 -2.67
C PHE A 195 -3.32 23.72 -1.22
N VAL A 196 -4.51 23.24 -0.87
CA VAL A 196 -5.02 23.30 0.51
C VAL A 196 -4.40 22.18 1.35
N MET A 197 -3.57 22.55 2.32
CA MET A 197 -2.97 21.59 3.26
C MET A 197 -3.96 21.19 4.35
N GLY A 198 -3.96 19.90 4.66
CA GLY A 198 -4.64 19.32 5.83
C GLY A 198 -3.71 18.34 6.56
N PRO A 199 -4.15 17.75 7.68
CA PRO A 199 -3.34 16.78 8.44
C PRO A 199 -2.76 15.64 7.57
N GLY A 200 -3.56 15.13 6.62
CA GLY A 200 -3.19 14.03 5.72
C GLY A 200 -2.30 14.41 4.53
N SER A 201 -2.03 15.70 4.30
CA SER A 201 -1.18 16.18 3.19
C SER A 201 -0.06 17.12 3.63
N LYS A 202 -0.07 17.54 4.90
CA LYS A 202 0.86 18.52 5.47
C LYS A 202 2.32 18.12 5.28
N PHE A 203 2.67 16.86 5.56
CA PHE A 203 4.05 16.39 5.44
C PHE A 203 4.52 16.36 3.99
N ALA A 204 3.73 15.80 3.07
CA ALA A 204 4.06 15.78 1.65
C ALA A 204 4.20 17.19 1.05
N ALA A 205 3.28 18.10 1.38
CA ALA A 205 3.34 19.49 0.91
C ALA A 205 4.57 20.23 1.45
N ALA A 206 4.88 20.08 2.74
CA ALA A 206 6.07 20.63 3.37
C ALA A 206 7.37 20.13 2.71
N THR A 207 7.45 18.83 2.46
CA THR A 207 8.59 18.21 1.76
C THR A 207 8.70 18.71 0.31
N ALA A 208 7.59 18.84 -0.41
CA ALA A 208 7.58 19.37 -1.77
C ALA A 208 8.13 20.81 -1.83
N VAL A 209 7.72 21.67 -0.89
CA VAL A 209 8.27 23.04 -0.76
C VAL A 209 9.77 23.01 -0.45
N ALA A 210 10.21 22.16 0.49
CA ALA A 210 11.62 22.05 0.83
C ALA A 210 12.49 21.59 -0.36
N VAL A 211 11.99 20.66 -1.18
CA VAL A 211 12.64 20.21 -2.41
C VAL A 211 12.69 21.33 -3.44
N ALA A 212 11.60 22.09 -3.62
CA ALA A 212 11.56 23.20 -4.56
C ALA A 212 12.52 24.34 -4.17
N GLU A 213 12.73 24.59 -2.88
CA GLU A 213 13.67 25.62 -2.39
C GLU A 213 15.14 25.21 -2.50
N ASN A 214 15.42 23.92 -2.26
CA ASN A 214 16.77 23.37 -2.23
C ASN A 214 16.86 22.07 -3.06
N PRO A 215 16.71 22.17 -4.39
CA PRO A 215 16.71 21.00 -5.27
C PRO A 215 18.06 20.27 -5.23
N GLY A 216 18.01 18.95 -5.34
CA GLY A 216 19.17 18.07 -5.46
C GLY A 216 19.92 17.79 -4.16
N LYS A 217 19.50 18.37 -3.02
CA LYS A 217 20.19 18.26 -1.73
C LYS A 217 19.65 17.15 -0.84
N THR A 218 18.69 17.47 0.02
CA THR A 218 18.34 16.62 1.19
C THR A 218 17.41 15.46 0.83
N TYR A 219 16.55 15.63 -0.18
CA TYR A 219 15.48 14.67 -0.52
C TYR A 219 15.51 14.34 -2.02
N ASN A 220 16.46 13.51 -2.42
CA ASN A 220 16.67 13.14 -3.83
C ASN A 220 16.91 11.63 -3.98
N PRO A 221 16.04 10.89 -4.72
CA PRO A 221 14.77 11.36 -5.29
C PRO A 221 13.71 11.63 -4.21
N LEU A 222 12.69 12.42 -4.55
CA LEU A 222 11.46 12.53 -3.76
C LEU A 222 10.36 11.67 -4.41
N LEU A 223 9.76 10.75 -3.66
CA LEU A 223 8.56 10.02 -4.08
C LEU A 223 7.35 10.51 -3.29
N ILE A 224 6.33 11.01 -3.99
CA ILE A 224 5.01 11.34 -3.46
C ILE A 224 4.05 10.22 -3.86
N PHE A 225 3.49 9.50 -2.89
CA PHE A 225 2.54 8.43 -3.20
C PHE A 225 1.20 8.61 -2.47
N GLY A 226 0.14 8.05 -3.02
CA GLY A 226 -1.20 8.11 -2.42
C GLY A 226 -2.28 7.77 -3.44
N GLY A 227 -3.51 7.50 -2.98
CA GLY A 227 -4.63 7.14 -3.84
C GLY A 227 -4.94 8.17 -4.95
N SER A 228 -5.80 7.76 -5.89
CA SER A 228 -6.19 8.62 -7.02
C SER A 228 -6.85 9.91 -6.54
N GLY A 229 -6.53 11.03 -7.19
CA GLY A 229 -7.18 12.31 -6.89
C GLY A 229 -6.80 12.97 -5.56
N LEU A 230 -5.66 12.63 -4.94
CA LEU A 230 -5.19 13.24 -3.68
C LEU A 230 -4.22 14.43 -3.86
N GLY A 231 -3.94 14.84 -5.11
CA GLY A 231 -3.09 15.99 -5.39
C GLY A 231 -1.62 15.69 -5.68
N LYS A 232 -1.27 14.45 -6.02
CA LYS A 232 0.10 14.06 -6.44
C LYS A 232 0.61 14.92 -7.60
N THR A 233 -0.11 14.93 -8.72
CA THR A 233 0.19 15.73 -9.91
C THR A 233 0.23 17.23 -9.62
N HIS A 234 -0.60 17.70 -8.68
CA HIS A 234 -0.59 19.10 -8.22
C HIS A 234 0.74 19.43 -7.54
N LEU A 235 1.14 18.67 -6.52
CA LEU A 235 2.41 18.90 -5.83
C LEU A 235 3.61 18.75 -6.76
N LEU A 236 3.58 17.76 -7.66
CA LEU A 236 4.61 17.55 -8.67
C LEU A 236 4.78 18.80 -9.55
N SER A 237 3.66 19.33 -10.07
CA SER A 237 3.64 20.53 -10.91
C SER A 237 4.03 21.79 -10.15
N ALA A 238 3.62 21.90 -8.88
CA ALA A 238 3.93 23.04 -8.03
C ALA A 238 5.43 23.17 -7.76
N ILE A 239 6.14 22.05 -7.58
CA ILE A 239 7.61 22.05 -7.47
C ILE A 239 8.25 22.65 -8.73
N GLY A 240 7.85 22.17 -9.91
CA GLY A 240 8.38 22.68 -11.18
C GLY A 240 8.07 24.16 -11.42
N CYS A 241 6.83 24.58 -11.15
CA CYS A 241 6.42 25.98 -11.32
C CYS A 241 7.19 26.90 -10.38
N HIS A 242 7.42 26.47 -9.13
CA HIS A 242 8.19 27.23 -8.15
C HIS A 242 9.64 27.39 -8.56
N MET A 243 10.27 26.31 -9.03
CA MET A 243 11.66 26.35 -9.51
C MET A 243 11.80 27.26 -10.72
N LEU A 244 10.90 27.18 -11.70
CA LEU A 244 10.88 28.07 -12.87
C LEU A 244 10.60 29.53 -12.51
N LYS A 245 9.80 29.80 -11.47
CA LYS A 245 9.59 31.17 -10.96
C LYS A 245 10.89 31.77 -10.39
N LYS A 246 11.72 30.94 -9.76
CA LYS A 246 13.00 31.34 -9.14
C LYS A 246 14.12 31.49 -10.17
N ASP A 247 14.15 30.60 -11.16
CA ASP A 247 15.11 30.61 -12.25
C ASP A 247 14.43 30.13 -13.56
N PRO A 248 14.02 31.06 -14.44
CA PRO A 248 13.35 30.73 -15.69
C PRO A 248 14.19 29.96 -16.70
N GLU A 249 15.51 29.93 -16.55
CA GLU A 249 16.43 29.23 -17.47
C GLU A 249 16.60 27.74 -17.13
N LEU A 250 16.01 27.27 -16.02
CA LEU A 250 16.10 25.87 -15.61
C LEU A 250 15.41 24.93 -16.60
N SER A 251 16.08 23.81 -16.87
CA SER A 251 15.48 22.73 -17.65
C SER A 251 14.58 21.86 -16.77
N VAL A 252 13.27 22.10 -16.82
CA VAL A 252 12.25 21.31 -16.12
C VAL A 252 11.55 20.37 -17.07
N LEU A 253 11.60 19.07 -16.77
CA LEU A 253 11.03 18.02 -17.62
C LEU A 253 9.93 17.26 -16.89
N TYR A 254 8.69 17.44 -17.35
CA TYR A 254 7.53 16.71 -16.87
C TYR A 254 7.17 15.55 -17.82
N VAL A 255 7.14 14.34 -17.27
CA VAL A 255 7.04 13.10 -18.03
C VAL A 255 5.98 12.18 -17.39
N PRO A 256 4.86 11.94 -18.08
CA PRO A 256 3.98 10.83 -17.75
C PRO A 256 4.67 9.48 -17.98
N SER A 257 4.58 8.55 -17.04
CA SER A 257 5.29 7.26 -17.14
C SER A 257 4.85 6.40 -18.32
N ASP A 258 3.57 6.45 -18.71
CA ASP A 258 3.03 5.78 -19.90
C ASP A 258 3.72 6.26 -21.18
N ARG A 259 3.91 7.58 -21.33
CA ARG A 259 4.64 8.15 -22.46
C ARG A 259 6.11 7.76 -22.48
N LEU A 260 6.73 7.63 -21.31
CA LEU A 260 8.10 7.15 -21.21
C LEU A 260 8.21 5.69 -21.67
N VAL A 261 7.26 4.84 -21.27
CA VAL A 261 7.19 3.44 -21.73
C VAL A 261 7.06 3.38 -23.25
N ASP A 262 6.10 4.12 -23.82
CA ASP A 262 5.91 4.20 -25.27
C ASP A 262 7.18 4.66 -26.00
N ALA A 263 7.90 5.63 -25.44
CA ALA A 263 9.14 6.14 -26.02
C ALA A 263 10.26 5.09 -25.99
N VAL A 264 10.41 4.37 -24.88
CA VAL A 264 11.38 3.27 -24.75
C VAL A 264 11.09 2.15 -25.75
N GLU A 265 9.82 1.82 -25.97
CA GLU A 265 9.40 0.80 -26.95
C GLU A 265 9.70 1.22 -28.39
N LYS A 266 9.44 2.50 -28.72
CA LYS A 266 9.77 3.07 -30.04
C LYS A 266 11.28 3.14 -30.29
N CYS A 267 12.10 3.29 -29.25
CA CYS A 267 13.56 3.28 -29.31
C CYS A 267 14.14 1.86 -29.53
N GLY A 268 13.64 1.08 -30.50
CA GLY A 268 14.05 -0.30 -30.80
C GLY A 268 15.56 -0.54 -31.02
N THR A 269 16.38 0.52 -31.11
CA THR A 269 17.85 0.48 -31.22
C THR A 269 18.55 0.99 -29.96
N GLY A 270 19.81 0.57 -29.75
CA GLY A 270 20.64 1.07 -28.63
C GLY A 270 20.90 2.58 -28.69
N ASP A 271 21.04 3.14 -29.89
CA ASP A 271 21.26 4.58 -30.09
C ASP A 271 20.03 5.42 -29.72
N GLY A 272 18.82 4.91 -29.99
CA GLY A 272 17.57 5.58 -29.61
C GLY A 272 17.44 5.70 -28.08
N LEU A 273 17.70 4.60 -27.36
CA LEU A 273 17.69 4.64 -25.90
C LEU A 273 18.72 5.60 -25.32
N ARG A 274 19.91 5.65 -25.92
CA ARG A 274 20.96 6.56 -25.47
C ARG A 274 20.50 8.01 -25.58
N ARG A 275 19.87 8.40 -26.69
CA ARG A 275 19.30 9.74 -26.86
C ARG A 275 18.20 10.04 -25.84
N LEU A 276 17.29 9.11 -25.61
CA LEU A 276 16.25 9.24 -24.58
C LEU A 276 16.87 9.48 -23.19
N ARG A 277 17.89 8.68 -22.84
CA ARG A 277 18.61 8.82 -21.57
C ARG A 277 19.34 10.16 -21.47
N ASP A 278 19.97 10.60 -22.56
CA ASP A 278 20.67 11.89 -22.61
C ASP A 278 19.67 13.06 -22.45
N ALA A 279 18.49 12.98 -23.07
CA ALA A 279 17.43 13.97 -22.90
C ALA A 279 16.91 14.03 -21.45
N LEU A 280 16.63 12.87 -20.84
CA LEU A 280 16.20 12.79 -19.43
C LEU A 280 17.27 13.32 -18.47
N ASN A 281 18.54 12.99 -18.71
CA ASN A 281 19.64 13.40 -17.85
C ASN A 281 20.02 14.88 -17.99
N GLN A 282 19.65 15.56 -19.09
CA GLN A 282 19.93 16.98 -19.29
C GLN A 282 19.06 17.90 -18.42
N ALA A 283 17.91 17.41 -17.95
CA ALA A 283 17.00 18.17 -17.11
C ALA A 283 17.61 18.47 -15.73
N ASP A 284 17.43 19.68 -15.23
CA ASP A 284 17.81 20.05 -13.86
C ASP A 284 16.77 19.59 -12.84
N LEU A 285 15.52 19.43 -13.29
CA LEU A 285 14.41 18.82 -12.57
C LEU A 285 13.67 17.80 -13.46
N LEU A 286 13.65 16.54 -13.04
CA LEU A 286 12.82 15.50 -13.64
C LEU A 286 11.59 15.24 -12.77
N LEU A 287 10.41 15.42 -13.35
CA LEU A 287 9.11 15.16 -12.75
C LEU A 287 8.46 13.97 -13.46
N LEU A 288 8.45 12.79 -12.84
CA LEU A 288 7.76 11.60 -13.38
C LEU A 288 6.40 11.42 -12.71
N ASP A 289 5.32 11.42 -13.49
CA ASP A 289 3.97 11.15 -12.96
C ASP A 289 3.52 9.71 -13.23
N ASP A 290 2.62 9.20 -12.40
CA ASP A 290 2.01 7.88 -12.49
C ASP A 290 3.00 6.72 -12.68
N MET A 291 4.02 6.64 -11.80
CA MET A 291 5.11 5.66 -11.85
C MET A 291 4.64 4.19 -11.93
N GLN A 292 3.41 3.89 -11.50
CA GLN A 292 2.81 2.57 -11.62
C GLN A 292 2.79 2.01 -13.06
N PHE A 293 2.77 2.87 -14.08
CA PHE A 293 2.80 2.43 -15.48
C PHE A 293 4.15 1.86 -15.93
N LEU A 294 5.25 2.17 -15.24
CA LEU A 294 6.56 1.58 -15.55
C LEU A 294 6.58 0.05 -15.35
N ALA A 295 5.70 -0.48 -14.51
CA ALA A 295 5.61 -1.92 -14.23
C ALA A 295 5.35 -2.77 -15.48
N ALA A 296 4.76 -2.17 -16.53
CA ALA A 296 4.46 -2.86 -17.78
C ALA A 296 5.70 -3.14 -18.64
N ASN A 297 6.84 -2.48 -18.38
CA ASN A 297 8.01 -2.55 -19.26
C ASN A 297 9.35 -2.59 -18.49
N ASP A 298 9.96 -3.77 -18.42
CA ASP A 298 11.25 -4.00 -17.73
C ASP A 298 12.39 -3.13 -18.28
N ARG A 299 12.37 -2.82 -19.58
CA ARG A 299 13.39 -2.00 -20.23
C ARG A 299 13.29 -0.55 -19.75
N ALA A 300 12.08 0.00 -19.66
CA ALA A 300 11.84 1.34 -19.12
C ALA A 300 12.25 1.44 -17.65
N GLN A 301 11.94 0.42 -16.84
CA GLN A 301 12.42 0.34 -15.46
C GLN A 301 13.95 0.32 -15.37
N GLY A 302 14.60 -0.44 -16.25
CA GLY A 302 16.06 -0.50 -16.36
C GLY A 302 16.68 0.87 -16.68
N GLU A 303 16.12 1.59 -17.66
CA GLU A 303 16.57 2.94 -18.02
C GLU A 303 16.42 3.92 -16.85
N MET A 304 15.31 3.86 -16.12
CA MET A 304 15.06 4.73 -14.97
C MET A 304 16.06 4.54 -13.83
N VAL A 305 16.60 3.33 -13.62
CA VAL A 305 17.68 3.11 -12.64
C VAL A 305 18.89 3.97 -12.97
N TYR A 306 19.31 4.01 -14.25
CA TYR A 306 20.44 4.81 -14.68
C TYR A 306 20.17 6.31 -14.58
N VAL A 307 18.95 6.74 -14.94
CA VAL A 307 18.54 8.16 -14.85
C VAL A 307 18.57 8.64 -13.40
N ILE A 308 18.03 7.86 -12.45
CA ILE A 308 18.03 8.23 -11.03
C ILE A 308 19.45 8.34 -10.48
N ASP A 309 20.29 7.33 -10.74
CA ASP A 309 21.67 7.34 -10.26
C ASP A 309 22.41 8.58 -10.80
N ARG A 310 22.23 8.93 -12.09
CA ARG A 310 22.84 10.13 -12.70
C ARG A 310 22.31 11.45 -12.15
N MET A 311 21.00 11.59 -11.98
CA MET A 311 20.38 12.79 -11.41
C MET A 311 20.91 13.03 -9.99
N THR A 312 20.98 11.96 -9.19
CA THR A 312 21.49 12.03 -7.81
C THR A 312 22.97 12.39 -7.76
N GLU A 313 23.81 11.75 -8.57
CA GLU A 313 25.26 12.03 -8.63
C GLU A 313 25.58 13.45 -9.11
N SER A 314 24.77 13.99 -10.01
CA SER A 314 24.94 15.34 -10.56
C SER A 314 24.30 16.45 -9.71
N GLY A 315 23.63 16.10 -8.60
CA GLY A 315 22.92 17.07 -7.77
C GLY A 315 21.68 17.67 -8.45
N ARG A 316 21.15 17.02 -9.49
CA ARG A 316 19.89 17.39 -10.16
C ARG A 316 18.71 16.72 -9.48
N GLN A 317 17.56 17.38 -9.45
CA GLN A 317 16.42 16.90 -8.66
C GLN A 317 15.55 15.92 -9.45
N ALA A 318 15.25 14.76 -8.86
CA ALA A 318 14.23 13.85 -9.36
C ALA A 318 13.04 13.81 -8.39
N VAL A 319 11.83 13.96 -8.92
CA VAL A 319 10.57 13.84 -8.17
C VAL A 319 9.62 12.92 -8.90
N PHE A 320 9.01 12.01 -8.14
CA PHE A 320 8.17 10.96 -8.65
C PHE A 320 6.81 10.97 -7.96
N ALA A 321 5.77 10.70 -8.73
CA ALA A 321 4.42 10.50 -8.21
C ALA A 321 3.93 9.07 -8.53
N SER A 322 3.26 8.43 -7.57
CA SER A 322 2.66 7.11 -7.78
C SER A 322 1.39 6.88 -6.98
N ASP A 323 0.47 6.08 -7.54
CA ASP A 323 -0.75 5.69 -6.83
C ASP A 323 -0.50 4.75 -5.64
N ARG A 324 0.63 4.02 -5.66
CA ARG A 324 0.98 3.02 -4.65
C ARG A 324 2.48 3.07 -4.37
N LEU A 325 2.91 2.45 -3.27
CA LEU A 325 4.33 2.27 -3.03
C LEU A 325 4.94 1.36 -4.11
N PRO A 326 6.19 1.59 -4.55
CA PRO A 326 6.91 0.70 -5.48
C PRO A 326 6.91 -0.76 -5.04
N THR A 327 6.99 -1.04 -3.74
CA THR A 327 6.91 -2.39 -3.16
C THR A 327 5.55 -3.08 -3.33
N GLN A 328 4.50 -2.32 -3.62
CA GLN A 328 3.12 -2.80 -3.75
C GLN A 328 2.67 -2.88 -5.23
N ILE A 329 3.55 -2.55 -6.18
CA ILE A 329 3.26 -2.58 -7.61
C ILE A 329 3.77 -3.92 -8.18
N PRO A 330 2.86 -4.81 -8.65
CA PRO A 330 3.28 -6.08 -9.27
C PRO A 330 4.14 -5.82 -10.51
N GLY A 331 5.24 -6.56 -10.67
CA GLY A 331 6.16 -6.41 -11.81
C GLY A 331 7.17 -5.27 -11.68
N PHE A 332 7.21 -4.56 -10.55
CA PHE A 332 8.18 -3.51 -10.29
C PHE A 332 9.52 -4.08 -9.79
N ASN A 333 10.63 -3.65 -10.39
CA ASN A 333 11.96 -4.19 -10.16
C ASN A 333 12.57 -3.71 -8.83
N ASP A 334 13.11 -4.65 -8.04
CA ASP A 334 13.78 -4.40 -6.77
C ASP A 334 14.91 -3.36 -6.86
N ARG A 335 15.64 -3.31 -7.98
CA ARG A 335 16.72 -2.36 -8.20
C ARG A 335 16.20 -0.92 -8.24
N LEU A 336 15.12 -0.70 -8.98
CA LEU A 336 14.49 0.62 -9.10
C LEU A 336 13.89 1.04 -7.76
N ASN A 337 13.19 0.13 -7.09
CA ASN A 337 12.68 0.35 -5.74
C ASN A 337 13.81 0.73 -4.76
N ALA A 338 14.93 0.01 -4.75
CA ALA A 338 16.06 0.31 -3.89
C ALA A 338 16.67 1.70 -4.16
N ARG A 339 16.61 2.22 -5.38
CA ARG A 339 17.05 3.60 -5.71
C ARG A 339 16.09 4.64 -5.15
N ILE A 340 14.79 4.43 -5.33
CA ILE A 340 13.75 5.34 -4.83
C ILE A 340 13.82 5.45 -3.29
N GLN A 341 14.02 4.31 -2.62
CA GLN A 341 14.13 4.23 -1.16
C GLN A 341 15.39 4.91 -0.58
N LYS A 342 16.41 5.23 -1.40
CA LYS A 342 17.55 6.05 -0.93
C LYS A 342 17.15 7.50 -0.67
N GLY A 343 16.09 7.96 -1.32
CA GLY A 343 15.56 9.31 -1.18
C GLY A 343 14.56 9.44 -0.05
N LEU A 344 13.55 10.29 -0.24
CA LEU A 344 12.43 10.43 0.70
C LEU A 344 11.13 10.00 0.05
N THR A 345 10.37 9.16 0.75
CA THR A 345 9.02 8.75 0.34
C THR A 345 8.01 9.38 1.29
N VAL A 346 7.03 10.11 0.75
CA VAL A 346 5.97 10.80 1.50
C VAL A 346 4.61 10.36 1.02
N ASP A 347 3.67 10.21 1.94
CA ASP A 347 2.31 9.77 1.67
C ASP A 347 1.34 10.96 1.59
N LEU A 348 0.33 10.81 0.73
CA LEU A 348 -0.87 11.65 0.67
C LEU A 348 -2.08 10.81 1.08
N GLN A 349 -2.78 11.30 2.10
CA GLN A 349 -4.01 10.69 2.60
C GLN A 349 -5.25 11.50 2.21
N PRO A 350 -6.44 10.88 2.16
CA PRO A 350 -7.69 11.58 1.97
C PRO A 350 -7.86 12.74 2.96
N PRO A 351 -8.32 13.92 2.51
CA PRO A 351 -8.52 15.08 3.37
C PRO A 351 -9.64 14.85 4.38
N ASP A 352 -9.48 15.41 5.58
CA ASP A 352 -10.54 15.46 6.60
C ASP A 352 -11.66 16.44 6.21
N MET A 353 -12.76 16.43 6.97
CA MET A 353 -13.94 17.24 6.68
C MET A 353 -13.60 18.74 6.55
N GLU A 354 -12.82 19.27 7.48
CA GLU A 354 -12.43 20.68 7.49
C GLU A 354 -11.61 21.05 6.24
N THR A 355 -10.66 20.19 5.88
CA THR A 355 -9.84 20.37 4.68
C THR A 355 -10.68 20.27 3.41
N ARG A 356 -11.66 19.35 3.35
CA ARG A 356 -12.58 19.25 2.21
C ARG A 356 -13.41 20.51 2.01
N ILE A 357 -13.96 21.08 3.09
CA ILE A 357 -14.69 22.36 3.02
C ILE A 357 -13.78 23.47 2.48
N LYS A 358 -12.54 23.57 2.98
CA LYS A 358 -11.57 24.59 2.50
C LYS A 358 -11.24 24.41 1.01
N ILE A 359 -11.03 23.17 0.57
CA ILE A 359 -10.83 22.83 -0.85
C ILE A 359 -12.04 23.28 -1.68
N LEU A 360 -13.25 22.92 -1.25
CA LEU A 360 -14.47 23.30 -1.97
C LEU A 360 -14.65 24.82 -2.03
N LYS A 361 -14.36 25.55 -0.95
CA LYS A 361 -14.38 27.02 -0.91
C LYS A 361 -13.43 27.62 -1.93
N LEU A 362 -12.17 27.16 -1.94
CA LEU A 362 -11.16 27.65 -2.88
C LEU A 362 -11.58 27.36 -4.33
N LYS A 363 -12.04 26.13 -4.62
CA LYS A 363 -12.48 25.73 -5.96
C LYS A 363 -13.76 26.43 -6.41
N ALA A 364 -14.69 26.71 -5.52
CA ALA A 364 -15.89 27.50 -5.82
C ALA A 364 -15.50 28.96 -6.15
N GLN A 365 -14.55 29.55 -5.41
CA GLN A 365 -14.04 30.89 -5.69
C GLN A 365 -13.33 30.98 -7.04
N GLU A 366 -12.44 30.04 -7.36
CA GLU A 366 -11.77 29.94 -8.67
C GLU A 366 -12.80 29.91 -9.81
N LYS A 367 -13.90 29.16 -9.62
CA LYS A 367 -14.98 28.99 -10.60
C LYS A 367 -16.05 30.09 -10.54
N LYS A 368 -15.85 31.12 -9.71
CA LYS A 368 -16.79 32.23 -9.47
C LYS A 368 -18.21 31.76 -9.07
N LEU A 369 -18.30 30.60 -8.43
CA LEU A 369 -19.54 30.00 -7.94
C LEU A 369 -19.78 30.46 -6.50
N LYS A 370 -20.94 31.06 -6.24
CA LYS A 370 -21.36 31.44 -4.90
C LYS A 370 -22.16 30.28 -4.29
N LEU A 371 -21.57 29.61 -3.30
CA LEU A 371 -22.23 28.58 -2.50
C LEU A 371 -22.32 29.03 -1.05
N SER A 372 -23.41 28.69 -0.37
CA SER A 372 -23.51 28.88 1.08
C SER A 372 -22.61 27.88 1.82
N ASP A 373 -22.23 28.21 3.05
CA ASP A 373 -21.45 27.31 3.91
C ASP A 373 -22.18 25.98 4.13
N GLU A 374 -23.51 26.02 4.30
CA GLU A 374 -24.37 24.84 4.45
C GLU A 374 -24.26 23.88 3.25
N ILE A 375 -24.23 24.40 2.02
CA ILE A 375 -24.06 23.58 0.81
C ILE A 375 -22.66 22.97 0.74
N LEU A 376 -21.63 23.72 1.12
CA LEU A 376 -20.24 23.25 1.12
C LEU A 376 -20.03 22.13 2.15
N GLU A 377 -20.61 22.29 3.35
CA GLU A 377 -20.65 21.26 4.38
C GLU A 377 -21.39 20.02 3.87
N TYR A 378 -22.58 20.20 3.28
CA TYR A 378 -23.36 19.10 2.73
C TYR A 378 -22.61 18.27 1.67
N ILE A 379 -21.86 18.93 0.78
CA ILE A 379 -21.01 18.26 -0.21
C ILE A 379 -19.86 17.53 0.49
N ALA A 380 -19.16 18.18 1.42
CA ALA A 380 -18.01 17.62 2.11
C ALA A 380 -18.37 16.41 3.00
N GLU A 381 -19.58 16.31 3.52
CA GLU A 381 -20.06 15.13 4.26
C GLU A 381 -20.22 13.91 3.37
N ARG A 382 -20.67 14.09 2.13
CA ARG A 382 -21.03 13.01 1.20
C ARG A 382 -19.89 12.58 0.29
N VAL A 383 -19.04 13.52 -0.11
CA VAL A 383 -17.91 13.26 -1.02
C VAL A 383 -16.63 13.16 -0.19
N THR A 384 -16.26 11.93 0.17
CA THR A 384 -15.20 11.68 1.17
C THR A 384 -13.95 11.02 0.59
N LEU A 385 -14.00 10.47 -0.62
CA LEU A 385 -12.96 9.59 -1.14
C LEU A 385 -11.70 10.32 -1.63
N ASN A 386 -11.86 11.34 -2.49
CA ASN A 386 -10.73 12.08 -3.06
C ASN A 386 -11.11 13.49 -3.56
N VAL A 387 -10.09 14.34 -3.79
CA VAL A 387 -10.28 15.74 -4.20
C VAL A 387 -10.85 15.86 -5.61
N ARG A 388 -10.53 14.91 -6.49
CA ARG A 388 -11.05 14.89 -7.86
C ARG A 388 -12.58 14.73 -7.87
N GLU A 389 -13.14 13.93 -6.98
CA GLU A 389 -14.60 13.81 -6.83
C GLU A 389 -15.26 15.09 -6.29
N LEU A 390 -14.61 15.79 -5.36
CA LEU A 390 -15.08 17.10 -4.88
C LEU A 390 -15.17 18.09 -6.04
N GLU A 391 -14.12 18.14 -6.86
CA GLU A 391 -14.08 19.02 -8.02
C GLU A 391 -15.10 18.62 -9.10
N SER A 392 -15.24 17.32 -9.37
CA SER A 392 -16.23 16.78 -10.30
C SER A 392 -17.65 17.16 -9.86
N THR A 393 -17.95 17.04 -8.57
CA THR A 393 -19.23 17.46 -7.99
C THR A 393 -19.48 18.96 -8.21
N LEU A 394 -18.49 19.82 -7.93
CA LEU A 394 -18.63 21.26 -8.19
C LEU A 394 -18.88 21.55 -9.68
N ASN A 395 -18.17 20.86 -10.58
CA ASN A 395 -18.39 20.99 -12.02
C ASN A 395 -19.80 20.56 -12.43
N LYS A 396 -20.35 19.48 -11.86
CA LYS A 396 -21.73 19.05 -12.10
C LYS A 396 -22.74 20.10 -11.64
N ILE A 397 -22.54 20.68 -10.46
CA ILE A 397 -23.39 21.76 -9.93
C ILE A 397 -23.38 22.98 -10.86
N ILE A 398 -22.19 23.39 -11.32
CA ILE A 398 -22.04 24.51 -12.27
C ILE A 398 -22.76 24.21 -13.58
N ALA A 399 -22.50 23.03 -14.16
CA ALA A 399 -23.13 22.60 -15.40
C ALA A 399 -24.66 22.62 -15.27
N PHE A 400 -25.21 22.01 -14.22
CA PHE A 400 -26.65 21.98 -14.00
C PHE A 400 -27.25 23.37 -13.81
N SER A 401 -26.65 24.22 -12.97
CA SER A 401 -27.12 25.59 -12.74
C SER A 401 -27.08 26.42 -14.03
N SER A 402 -26.02 26.29 -14.83
CA SER A 402 -25.91 26.99 -16.12
C SER A 402 -26.93 26.53 -17.17
N ILE A 403 -27.19 25.22 -17.26
CA ILE A 403 -28.11 24.63 -18.24
C ILE A 403 -29.56 24.96 -17.87
N MET A 404 -29.93 24.75 -16.60
CA MET A 404 -31.29 24.98 -16.10
C MET A 404 -31.57 26.46 -15.78
N LYS A 405 -30.53 27.30 -15.73
CA LYS A 405 -30.60 28.72 -15.32
C LYS A 405 -31.27 28.90 -13.96
N MET A 406 -30.98 28.00 -13.03
CA MET A 406 -31.50 28.01 -11.66
C MET A 406 -30.40 28.37 -10.68
N ASP A 407 -30.77 29.08 -9.62
CA ASP A 407 -29.89 29.31 -8.48
C ASP A 407 -29.57 27.99 -7.78
N VAL A 408 -28.34 27.89 -7.26
CA VAL A 408 -27.89 26.69 -6.56
C VAL A 408 -28.43 26.70 -5.14
N ASP A 409 -29.37 25.82 -4.84
CA ASP A 409 -29.89 25.58 -3.49
C ASP A 409 -29.55 24.17 -2.99
N LEU A 410 -29.83 23.89 -1.72
CA LEU A 410 -29.53 22.60 -1.10
C LEU A 410 -30.34 21.45 -1.73
N ASN A 411 -31.55 21.70 -2.23
CA ASN A 411 -32.38 20.69 -2.87
C ASN A 411 -31.75 20.22 -4.18
N LEU A 412 -31.32 21.17 -5.01
CA LEU A 412 -30.61 20.89 -6.26
C LEU A 412 -29.33 20.10 -6.00
N VAL A 413 -28.52 20.54 -5.04
CA VAL A 413 -27.27 19.88 -4.69
C VAL A 413 -27.54 18.48 -4.15
N SER A 414 -28.59 18.31 -3.35
CA SER A 414 -29.06 17.00 -2.88
C SER A 414 -29.47 16.10 -4.05
N ASP A 415 -30.16 16.61 -5.06
CA ASP A 415 -30.53 15.82 -6.24
C ASP A 415 -29.32 15.42 -7.11
N ILE A 416 -28.29 16.27 -7.20
CA ILE A 416 -27.03 15.97 -7.91
C ILE A 416 -26.16 14.98 -7.12
N LEU A 417 -26.18 15.08 -5.79
CA LEU A 417 -25.39 14.25 -4.87
C LEU A 417 -26.12 13.00 -4.39
N LYS A 418 -27.42 12.87 -4.66
CA LYS A 418 -28.06 11.56 -4.64
C LYS A 418 -27.16 10.65 -5.46
N PRO A 419 -26.78 9.48 -4.93
CA PRO A 419 -25.93 8.58 -5.67
C PRO A 419 -26.51 8.45 -7.07
N MET A 420 -25.78 8.90 -8.09
CA MET A 420 -25.96 8.27 -9.39
C MET A 420 -25.63 6.83 -9.06
N ALA A 421 -26.67 5.98 -9.01
CA ALA A 421 -26.52 4.56 -8.77
C ALA A 421 -25.27 4.12 -9.54
N PRO A 422 -24.28 3.43 -8.93
CA PRO A 422 -23.07 2.99 -9.63
C PRO A 422 -23.45 2.51 -11.02
N VAL A 423 -22.62 2.73 -12.05
CA VAL A 423 -22.95 2.32 -13.43
C VAL A 423 -23.55 0.90 -13.48
N GLN A 424 -23.14 0.04 -12.54
CA GLN A 424 -23.75 -1.24 -12.17
C GLN A 424 -25.22 -1.21 -11.70
N GLU A 425 -25.65 -0.36 -10.76
CA GLU A 425 -27.05 -0.17 -10.38
C GLU A 425 -27.89 0.49 -11.47
N THR A 426 -27.37 1.48 -12.20
CA THR A 426 -28.09 2.07 -13.36
C THR A 426 -28.30 1.02 -14.46
N ARG A 427 -27.28 0.20 -14.75
CA ARG A 427 -27.40 -0.94 -15.69
C ARG A 427 -28.25 -2.08 -15.14
N LYS A 428 -28.27 -2.32 -13.83
CA LYS A 428 -29.23 -3.24 -13.20
C LYS A 428 -30.66 -2.74 -13.37
N GLU A 429 -30.91 -1.44 -13.27
CA GLU A 429 -32.23 -0.85 -13.54
C GLU A 429 -32.61 -0.98 -15.01
N ILE A 430 -31.69 -0.69 -15.94
CA ILE A 430 -31.89 -0.94 -17.38
C ILE A 430 -32.21 -2.43 -17.61
N MET A 431 -31.48 -3.35 -16.97
CA MET A 431 -31.72 -4.79 -17.09
C MET A 431 -33.08 -5.24 -16.55
N LYS A 432 -33.69 -4.49 -15.62
CA LYS A 432 -35.08 -4.73 -15.22
C LYS A 432 -36.08 -4.37 -16.31
N GLU A 433 -35.71 -3.58 -17.31
CA GLU A 433 -36.60 -3.13 -18.39
C GLU A 433 -36.29 -3.76 -19.76
N VAL A 434 -35.13 -4.42 -19.91
CA VAL A 434 -34.75 -5.15 -21.15
C VAL A 434 -35.79 -6.21 -21.49
N LYS A 435 -36.25 -6.26 -22.74
CA LYS A 435 -37.15 -7.30 -23.23
C LYS A 435 -36.35 -8.46 -23.80
N VAL A 436 -36.66 -9.67 -23.35
CA VAL A 436 -36.15 -10.92 -23.92
C VAL A 436 -37.29 -11.75 -24.48
N THR A 437 -37.04 -12.46 -25.57
CA THR A 437 -38.04 -13.27 -26.28
C THR A 437 -37.79 -14.77 -26.08
N PRO A 438 -38.83 -15.58 -25.81
CA PRO A 438 -38.71 -17.04 -25.78
C PRO A 438 -38.12 -17.57 -27.09
N GLY A 439 -37.25 -18.58 -27.00
CA GLY A 439 -36.55 -19.16 -28.14
C GLY A 439 -35.30 -18.40 -28.59
N HIS A 440 -34.89 -17.34 -27.89
CA HIS A 440 -33.70 -16.55 -28.22
C HIS A 440 -32.54 -16.79 -27.24
N CYS A 441 -31.34 -16.57 -27.77
CA CYS A 441 -30.07 -16.72 -27.08
C CYS A 441 -29.35 -15.37 -27.00
N TYR A 442 -28.95 -14.98 -25.78
CA TYR A 442 -28.37 -13.67 -25.50
C TYR A 442 -26.94 -13.77 -24.97
N LEU A 443 -26.09 -12.86 -25.43
CA LEU A 443 -24.75 -12.64 -24.89
C LEU A 443 -24.77 -11.38 -24.01
N ILE A 444 -24.31 -11.50 -22.77
CA ILE A 444 -24.26 -10.42 -21.78
C ILE A 444 -22.81 -10.16 -21.42
N GLU A 445 -22.35 -8.93 -21.67
CA GLU A 445 -20.99 -8.51 -21.35
C GLU A 445 -20.87 -8.09 -19.87
N GLU A 446 -20.18 -8.90 -19.07
CA GLU A 446 -19.97 -8.66 -17.65
C GLU A 446 -18.75 -9.40 -17.08
N GLU A 447 -18.09 -8.81 -16.08
CA GLU A 447 -16.96 -9.46 -15.38
C GLU A 447 -17.41 -10.56 -14.42
N LYS A 448 -18.61 -10.42 -13.86
CA LYS A 448 -19.26 -11.35 -12.93
C LYS A 448 -20.75 -11.39 -13.31
N PRO A 449 -21.43 -12.53 -13.14
CA PRO A 449 -22.84 -12.70 -13.51
C PRO A 449 -23.74 -11.85 -12.62
N MET A 450 -23.87 -10.56 -12.92
CA MET A 450 -24.61 -9.59 -12.11
C MET A 450 -25.87 -9.16 -12.84
N TYR A 451 -25.75 -8.84 -14.13
CA TYR A 451 -26.88 -8.46 -14.98
C TYR A 451 -27.67 -9.68 -15.42
N SER A 452 -26.99 -10.77 -15.79
CA SER A 452 -27.63 -12.05 -16.08
C SER A 452 -28.47 -12.57 -14.89
N ASN A 453 -27.96 -12.45 -13.66
CA ASN A 453 -28.70 -12.81 -12.44
C ASN A 453 -29.93 -11.90 -12.22
N VAL A 454 -29.80 -10.59 -12.44
CA VAL A 454 -30.94 -9.66 -12.30
C VAL A 454 -32.03 -9.94 -13.34
N LEU A 455 -31.63 -10.20 -14.60
CA LEU A 455 -32.55 -10.58 -15.66
C LEU A 455 -33.27 -11.89 -15.33
N LEU A 456 -32.53 -12.91 -14.89
CA LEU A 456 -33.10 -14.19 -14.48
C LEU A 456 -34.10 -14.04 -13.32
N GLY A 457 -33.73 -13.29 -12.28
CA GLY A 457 -34.61 -13.07 -11.14
C GLY A 457 -35.91 -12.35 -11.52
N ARG A 458 -35.87 -11.46 -12.51
CA ARG A 458 -37.07 -10.84 -13.08
C ARG A 458 -37.92 -11.84 -13.85
N MET A 459 -37.33 -12.62 -14.75
CA MET A 459 -38.05 -13.62 -15.54
C MET A 459 -38.75 -14.64 -14.63
N MET A 460 -38.08 -15.04 -13.54
CA MET A 460 -38.69 -15.90 -12.53
C MET A 460 -39.89 -15.24 -11.84
N ALA A 461 -39.81 -13.94 -11.51
CA ALA A 461 -40.95 -13.20 -11.00
C ALA A 461 -42.11 -13.07 -12.01
N GLU A 462 -41.83 -13.20 -13.32
CA GLU A 462 -42.82 -13.27 -14.40
C GLU A 462 -43.34 -14.71 -14.66
N GLY A 463 -42.89 -15.70 -13.87
CA GLY A 463 -43.36 -17.08 -13.91
C GLY A 463 -42.44 -18.07 -14.64
N TYR A 464 -41.24 -17.65 -15.07
CA TYR A 464 -40.27 -18.55 -15.70
C TYR A 464 -39.59 -19.44 -14.65
N ARG A 465 -39.26 -20.67 -15.03
CA ARG A 465 -38.31 -21.50 -14.27
C ARG A 465 -36.90 -20.96 -14.48
N GLY A 466 -36.03 -21.04 -13.47
CA GLY A 466 -34.65 -20.55 -13.58
C GLY A 466 -33.60 -21.62 -13.34
N LEU A 467 -32.58 -21.66 -14.20
CA LEU A 467 -31.36 -22.46 -14.05
C LEU A 467 -30.12 -21.56 -14.18
N VAL A 468 -29.21 -21.63 -13.22
CA VAL A 468 -27.91 -20.95 -13.24
C VAL A 468 -26.80 -21.98 -13.19
N ILE A 469 -25.93 -21.98 -14.18
CA ILE A 469 -24.66 -22.69 -14.18
C ILE A 469 -23.57 -21.64 -13.99
N THR A 470 -22.78 -21.74 -12.92
CA THR A 470 -21.86 -20.65 -12.53
C THR A 470 -20.58 -21.16 -11.91
N ARG A 471 -19.50 -20.39 -12.06
CA ARG A 471 -18.21 -20.64 -11.38
C ARG A 471 -18.17 -20.11 -9.95
N MET A 472 -19.10 -19.24 -9.58
CA MET A 472 -19.21 -18.70 -8.23
C MET A 472 -19.79 -19.75 -7.27
N ASN A 473 -19.46 -19.63 -5.99
CA ASN A 473 -19.95 -20.55 -4.97
C ASN A 473 -21.48 -20.37 -4.80
N PRO A 474 -22.31 -21.43 -4.91
CA PRO A 474 -23.76 -21.32 -4.81
C PRO A 474 -24.26 -20.63 -3.55
N SER A 475 -23.60 -20.84 -2.40
CA SER A 475 -23.95 -20.18 -1.14
C SER A 475 -23.91 -18.65 -1.21
N ARG A 476 -23.06 -18.08 -2.06
CA ARG A 476 -22.94 -16.61 -2.22
C ARG A 476 -23.97 -16.04 -3.18
N ILE A 477 -24.43 -16.84 -4.13
CA ILE A 477 -25.32 -16.41 -5.20
C ILE A 477 -26.79 -16.55 -4.78
N LYS A 478 -27.10 -17.51 -3.90
CA LYS A 478 -28.46 -17.70 -3.36
C LYS A 478 -29.03 -16.40 -2.76
N ASP A 479 -28.19 -15.62 -2.09
CA ASP A 479 -28.58 -14.34 -1.47
C ASP A 479 -28.86 -13.21 -2.49
N GLU A 480 -28.48 -13.38 -3.76
CA GLU A 480 -28.73 -12.41 -4.82
C GLU A 480 -30.15 -12.52 -5.40
N PHE A 481 -30.83 -13.63 -5.17
CA PHE A 481 -32.17 -13.91 -5.70
C PHE A 481 -33.24 -13.87 -4.61
N LYS A 482 -34.41 -13.29 -4.92
CA LYS A 482 -35.59 -13.37 -4.03
C LYS A 482 -36.19 -14.77 -4.05
N GLU A 483 -36.28 -15.36 -5.23
CA GLU A 483 -36.66 -16.75 -5.47
C GLU A 483 -35.47 -17.47 -6.06
N VAL A 484 -34.98 -18.49 -5.36
CA VAL A 484 -33.70 -19.13 -5.69
C VAL A 484 -33.90 -20.04 -6.92
N PRO A 485 -33.17 -19.81 -8.04
CA PRO A 485 -33.18 -20.70 -9.19
C PRO A 485 -32.53 -22.06 -8.86
N GLN A 486 -32.64 -23.03 -9.77
CA GLN A 486 -31.77 -24.19 -9.72
C GLN A 486 -30.33 -23.73 -9.98
N ILE A 487 -29.41 -23.91 -9.03
CA ILE A 487 -28.01 -23.51 -9.17
C ILE A 487 -27.14 -24.76 -9.31
N LEU A 488 -26.33 -24.82 -10.37
CA LEU A 488 -25.31 -25.82 -10.60
C LEU A 488 -23.92 -25.18 -10.55
N TRP A 489 -23.11 -25.60 -9.59
CA TRP A 489 -21.75 -25.12 -9.48
C TRP A 489 -20.86 -25.81 -10.51
N LEU A 490 -20.34 -25.05 -11.46
CA LEU A 490 -19.44 -25.55 -12.49
C LEU A 490 -18.07 -25.83 -11.85
N THR A 491 -17.75 -27.09 -11.53
CA THR A 491 -16.51 -27.48 -10.85
C THR A 491 -16.21 -28.97 -10.99
N ASP A 492 -14.92 -29.33 -11.02
CA ASP A 492 -14.45 -30.73 -11.01
C ASP A 492 -14.55 -31.40 -9.63
N LYS A 493 -14.79 -30.61 -8.58
CA LYS A 493 -14.88 -31.11 -7.21
C LYS A 493 -16.29 -31.64 -6.92
N GLN A 494 -16.37 -32.90 -6.51
CA GLN A 494 -17.62 -33.44 -5.95
C GLN A 494 -17.90 -32.78 -4.59
N SER A 495 -19.10 -32.22 -4.44
CA SER A 495 -19.57 -31.64 -3.19
C SER A 495 -20.76 -32.45 -2.69
N SER A 496 -20.79 -32.74 -1.39
CA SER A 496 -21.94 -33.38 -0.74
C SER A 496 -23.03 -32.38 -0.32
N MET A 497 -22.72 -31.08 -0.33
CA MET A 497 -23.63 -30.02 0.17
C MET A 497 -24.22 -29.14 -0.94
N GLU A 498 -23.63 -29.13 -2.13
CA GLU A 498 -24.05 -28.25 -3.23
C GLU A 498 -24.15 -29.05 -4.53
N ASN A 499 -25.12 -28.74 -5.37
CA ASN A 499 -25.26 -29.35 -6.68
C ASN A 499 -24.12 -28.89 -7.60
N THR A 500 -23.33 -29.83 -8.12
CA THR A 500 -22.21 -29.52 -9.00
C THR A 500 -22.42 -30.09 -10.40
N VAL A 501 -21.79 -29.46 -11.39
CA VAL A 501 -21.68 -29.96 -12.75
C VAL A 501 -20.20 -29.89 -13.15
N PRO A 502 -19.61 -30.98 -13.68
CA PRO A 502 -18.24 -30.93 -14.18
C PRO A 502 -18.17 -30.05 -15.43
N PRO A 503 -17.00 -29.49 -15.78
CA PRO A 503 -16.76 -28.77 -17.04
C PRO A 503 -16.70 -29.70 -18.26
N SER A 504 -17.65 -30.63 -18.35
CA SER A 504 -17.92 -31.44 -19.53
C SER A 504 -19.07 -30.81 -20.29
N LEU A 505 -18.79 -30.40 -21.53
CA LEU A 505 -19.78 -29.79 -22.43
C LEU A 505 -21.00 -30.71 -22.62
N GLU A 506 -20.77 -32.02 -22.72
CA GLU A 506 -21.83 -33.03 -22.84
C GLU A 506 -22.74 -33.08 -21.60
N MET A 507 -22.17 -32.99 -20.41
CA MET A 507 -22.95 -32.94 -19.17
C MET A 507 -23.70 -31.64 -18.96
N ILE A 508 -23.11 -30.53 -19.39
CA ILE A 508 -23.78 -29.24 -19.36
C ILE A 508 -24.98 -29.26 -20.31
N ILE A 509 -24.82 -29.74 -21.55
CA ILE A 509 -25.94 -29.92 -22.50
C ILE A 509 -27.03 -30.78 -21.87
N HIS A 510 -26.68 -31.96 -21.35
CA HIS A 510 -27.66 -32.87 -20.77
C HIS A 510 -28.45 -32.23 -19.61
N LYS A 511 -27.79 -31.44 -18.75
CA LYS A 511 -28.45 -30.74 -17.64
C LYS A 511 -29.37 -29.63 -18.11
N ILE A 512 -28.97 -28.90 -19.15
CA ILE A 512 -29.80 -27.86 -19.77
C ILE A 512 -31.04 -28.49 -20.43
N GLN A 513 -30.87 -29.58 -21.17
CA GLN A 513 -31.96 -30.35 -21.79
C GLN A 513 -32.93 -30.92 -20.75
N GLU A 514 -32.41 -31.50 -19.67
CA GLU A 514 -33.22 -32.00 -18.54
C GLU A 514 -34.10 -30.87 -17.98
N PHE A 515 -33.52 -29.68 -17.79
CA PHE A 515 -34.26 -28.51 -17.33
C PHE A 515 -35.31 -28.05 -18.35
N MET A 516 -34.96 -27.99 -19.63
CA MET A 516 -35.85 -27.59 -20.73
C MET A 516 -37.06 -28.52 -20.89
N SER A 517 -36.92 -29.81 -20.55
CA SER A 517 -38.00 -30.81 -20.64
C SER A 517 -39.16 -30.60 -19.65
N GLY A 518 -38.99 -29.72 -18.66
CA GLY A 518 -40.05 -29.39 -17.71
C GLY A 518 -41.17 -28.55 -18.32
N GLU A 519 -42.35 -28.58 -17.71
CA GLU A 519 -43.51 -27.81 -18.19
C GLU A 519 -43.32 -26.30 -17.99
N GLY A 520 -43.63 -25.52 -19.02
CA GLY A 520 -43.62 -24.04 -19.01
C GLY A 520 -42.26 -23.40 -19.32
N ASN A 521 -42.28 -22.08 -19.46
CA ASN A 521 -41.14 -21.28 -19.89
C ASN A 521 -39.97 -21.38 -18.89
N GLY A 522 -38.75 -21.41 -19.42
CA GLY A 522 -37.53 -21.47 -18.63
C GLY A 522 -36.52 -20.41 -19.06
N MET A 523 -35.65 -19.99 -18.15
CA MET A 523 -34.47 -19.21 -18.47
C MET A 523 -33.23 -19.89 -17.89
N VAL A 524 -32.21 -20.02 -18.73
CA VAL A 524 -30.93 -20.65 -18.40
C VAL A 524 -29.83 -19.61 -18.51
N VAL A 525 -29.05 -19.44 -17.45
CA VAL A 525 -27.86 -18.59 -17.41
C VAL A 525 -26.61 -19.46 -17.30
N LEU A 526 -25.67 -19.28 -18.24
CA LEU A 526 -24.35 -19.91 -18.20
C LEU A 526 -23.26 -18.87 -17.95
N ASP A 527 -22.65 -18.95 -16.77
CA ASP A 527 -21.49 -18.19 -16.34
C ASP A 527 -20.24 -19.08 -16.32
N GLY A 528 -19.17 -18.60 -16.96
CA GLY A 528 -17.90 -19.31 -17.08
C GLY A 528 -17.62 -19.94 -18.43
N ILE A 529 -18.15 -19.38 -19.53
CA ILE A 529 -17.81 -19.84 -20.89
C ILE A 529 -16.30 -19.77 -21.16
N GLN A 530 -15.60 -18.79 -20.59
CA GLN A 530 -14.15 -18.66 -20.69
C GLN A 530 -13.41 -19.78 -19.96
N TYR A 531 -13.97 -20.25 -18.85
CA TYR A 531 -13.45 -21.41 -18.14
C TYR A 531 -13.62 -22.68 -18.97
N LEU A 532 -14.75 -22.84 -19.67
CA LEU A 532 -14.97 -23.97 -20.58
C LEU A 532 -14.00 -23.93 -21.78
N ALA A 533 -13.80 -22.74 -22.36
CA ALA A 533 -12.89 -22.54 -23.48
C ALA A 533 -11.43 -22.82 -23.09
N SER A 534 -11.04 -22.44 -21.87
CA SER A 534 -9.69 -22.68 -21.33
C SER A 534 -9.41 -24.16 -21.02
N ASN A 535 -10.41 -24.94 -20.62
CA ASN A 535 -10.25 -26.36 -20.30
C ASN A 535 -10.33 -27.29 -21.52
N THR A 536 -10.93 -26.83 -22.61
CA THR A 536 -11.10 -27.62 -23.83
C THR A 536 -10.41 -26.90 -24.99
N ASN A 537 -11.17 -26.27 -25.87
CA ASN A 537 -10.73 -25.29 -26.85
C ASN A 537 -11.96 -24.50 -27.33
N PHE A 538 -11.72 -23.32 -27.89
CA PHE A 538 -12.80 -22.45 -28.33
C PHE A 538 -13.71 -23.09 -29.40
N ASP A 539 -13.17 -23.86 -30.34
CA ASP A 539 -13.96 -24.52 -31.39
C ASP A 539 -14.94 -25.57 -30.85
N ALA A 540 -14.58 -26.27 -29.77
CA ALA A 540 -15.46 -27.21 -29.08
C ALA A 540 -16.58 -26.46 -28.34
N VAL A 541 -16.26 -25.36 -27.67
CA VAL A 541 -17.24 -24.48 -27.00
C VAL A 541 -18.18 -23.84 -28.00
N LEU A 542 -17.69 -23.42 -29.16
CA LEU A 542 -18.50 -22.84 -30.23
C LEU A 542 -19.51 -23.86 -30.79
N ARG A 543 -19.07 -25.10 -31.03
CA ARG A 543 -19.98 -26.19 -31.44
C ARG A 543 -21.01 -26.52 -30.35
N PHE A 544 -20.59 -26.52 -29.10
CA PHE A 544 -21.49 -26.67 -27.95
C PHE A 544 -22.55 -25.57 -27.90
N LEU A 545 -22.16 -24.31 -28.07
CA LEU A 545 -23.09 -23.19 -28.09
C LEU A 545 -24.06 -23.28 -29.26
N ARG A 546 -23.57 -23.59 -30.46
CA ARG A 546 -24.45 -23.77 -31.64
C ARG A 546 -25.52 -24.83 -31.41
N SER A 547 -25.13 -25.98 -30.85
CA SER A 547 -26.08 -27.04 -30.49
C SER A 547 -27.16 -26.53 -29.53
N LEU A 548 -26.77 -25.74 -28.52
CA LEU A 548 -27.72 -25.16 -27.57
C LEU A 548 -28.59 -24.07 -28.19
N VAL A 549 -28.04 -23.24 -29.09
CA VAL A 549 -28.80 -22.21 -29.81
C VAL A 549 -29.90 -22.88 -30.65
N ASP A 550 -29.56 -23.94 -31.37
CA ASP A 550 -30.53 -24.71 -32.15
C ASP A 550 -31.64 -25.29 -31.25
N GLU A 551 -31.27 -25.95 -30.15
CA GLU A 551 -32.24 -26.54 -29.20
C GLU A 551 -33.12 -25.49 -28.51
N ILE A 552 -32.54 -24.35 -28.14
CA ILE A 552 -33.28 -23.25 -27.49
C ILE A 552 -34.28 -22.64 -28.49
N SER A 553 -33.90 -22.50 -29.75
CA SER A 553 -34.77 -21.93 -30.80
C SER A 553 -36.04 -22.75 -31.06
N GLU A 554 -36.01 -24.05 -30.76
CA GLU A 554 -37.16 -24.95 -30.84
C GLU A 554 -37.97 -25.04 -29.53
N SER A 555 -37.58 -24.29 -28.50
CA SER A 555 -38.17 -24.31 -27.16
C SER A 555 -38.75 -22.96 -26.75
N GLU A 556 -39.54 -22.94 -25.67
CA GLU A 556 -39.99 -21.68 -25.04
C GLU A 556 -38.98 -21.16 -23.99
N CYS A 557 -37.75 -21.68 -24.00
CA CYS A 557 -36.70 -21.24 -23.08
C CYS A 557 -35.91 -20.04 -23.61
N VAL A 558 -35.34 -19.27 -22.69
CA VAL A 558 -34.38 -18.20 -22.99
C VAL A 558 -33.01 -18.63 -22.48
N PHE A 559 -31.98 -18.46 -23.30
CA PHE A 559 -30.61 -18.78 -22.90
C PHE A 559 -29.75 -17.53 -22.86
N ALA A 560 -29.00 -17.33 -21.78
CA ALA A 560 -28.10 -16.20 -21.61
C ALA A 560 -26.70 -16.69 -21.21
N VAL A 561 -25.68 -16.12 -21.84
CA VAL A 561 -24.27 -16.40 -21.55
C VAL A 561 -23.60 -15.14 -21.03
N SER A 562 -22.96 -15.25 -19.87
CA SER A 562 -22.10 -14.19 -19.32
C SER A 562 -20.70 -14.30 -19.91
N LEU A 563 -20.18 -13.19 -20.44
CA LEU A 563 -18.85 -13.08 -21.03
C LEU A 563 -18.14 -11.81 -20.53
N SER A 564 -16.88 -11.95 -20.14
CA SER A 564 -15.97 -10.82 -19.87
C SER A 564 -15.09 -10.59 -21.11
N PRO A 565 -15.30 -9.52 -21.88
CA PRO A 565 -14.62 -9.29 -23.16
C PRO A 565 -13.10 -9.22 -23.05
N GLN A 566 -12.58 -8.79 -21.88
CA GLN A 566 -11.14 -8.67 -21.63
C GLN A 566 -10.42 -10.02 -21.47
N THR A 567 -11.17 -11.10 -21.31
CA THR A 567 -10.64 -12.45 -20.99
C THR A 567 -10.64 -13.41 -22.18
N MET A 568 -11.17 -12.99 -23.34
CA MET A 568 -11.14 -13.74 -24.60
C MET A 568 -10.43 -12.95 -25.70
N LYS A 569 -9.98 -13.62 -26.75
CA LYS A 569 -9.41 -12.91 -27.91
C LYS A 569 -10.51 -12.16 -28.65
N GLU A 570 -10.20 -10.99 -29.18
CA GLU A 570 -11.14 -10.15 -29.93
C GLU A 570 -11.85 -10.89 -31.08
N GLN A 571 -11.12 -11.79 -31.76
CA GLN A 571 -11.69 -12.66 -32.80
C GLN A 571 -12.69 -13.69 -32.27
N GLU A 572 -12.45 -14.26 -31.09
CA GLU A 572 -13.33 -15.24 -30.44
C GLU A 572 -14.63 -14.54 -29.99
N THR A 573 -14.52 -13.36 -29.38
CA THR A 573 -15.66 -12.51 -29.02
C THR A 573 -16.51 -12.15 -30.23
N SER A 574 -15.89 -11.67 -31.31
CA SER A 574 -16.58 -11.31 -32.56
C SER A 574 -17.33 -12.50 -33.20
N ILE A 575 -16.86 -13.73 -32.98
CA ILE A 575 -17.56 -14.94 -33.45
C ILE A 575 -18.78 -15.22 -32.57
N LEU A 576 -18.65 -15.13 -31.25
CA LEU A 576 -19.77 -15.33 -30.32
C LEU A 576 -20.90 -14.31 -30.54
N GLU A 577 -20.56 -13.03 -30.77
CA GLU A 577 -21.51 -11.96 -31.09
C GLU A 577 -22.29 -12.19 -32.39
N ARG A 578 -21.79 -13.04 -33.30
CA ARG A 578 -22.51 -13.41 -34.53
C ARG A 578 -23.47 -14.56 -34.33
N GLU A 579 -23.24 -15.41 -33.33
CA GLU A 579 -24.06 -16.59 -33.04
C GLU A 579 -25.19 -16.28 -32.05
N MET A 580 -25.03 -15.24 -31.22
CA MET A 580 -25.98 -14.87 -30.17
C MET A 580 -26.31 -13.37 -30.21
N GLU A 581 -27.51 -12.99 -29.77
CA GLU A 581 -27.91 -11.59 -29.70
C GLU A 581 -27.20 -10.86 -28.54
N VAL A 582 -26.43 -9.82 -28.86
CA VAL A 582 -25.73 -9.04 -27.83
C VAL A 582 -26.71 -8.10 -27.12
N LEU A 583 -26.85 -8.27 -25.80
CA LEU A 583 -27.59 -7.32 -24.98
C LEU A 583 -26.67 -6.15 -24.62
N ASN A 584 -26.64 -5.16 -25.51
CA ASN A 584 -25.86 -3.94 -25.32
C ASN A 584 -26.42 -3.07 -24.19
N LEU A 585 -25.62 -2.86 -23.15
CA LEU A 585 -25.93 -2.04 -21.96
C LEU A 585 -25.43 -0.58 -22.10
N THR A 586 -25.40 -0.05 -23.33
CA THR A 586 -24.95 1.32 -23.63
C THR A 586 -25.87 2.38 -23.06
#